data_AF-A0A0C3KYF2-F1
#
_entry.id   AF-A0A0C3KYF2-F1
#
_cell.length_a   1.000
_cell.length_b   1.000
_cell.length_c   1.000
_cell.angle_alpha   90.00
_cell.angle_beta   90.00
_cell.angle_gamma   90.00
#
_symmetry.space_group_name_H-M   'P 1'
#
loop_
_entity.id
_entity.type
_entity.pdbx_description
1 polymer ?
#
loop_
_entity_poly.entity_id
_entity_poly.type
_entity_poly.pdbx_seq_one_letter_code
_entity_poly.pdbx_strand_id
1 'polypeptide(L)'
;YSKSWDWDRAWPQHLHLNPDSPLVSRIKFPNGFNITQTPLVTFRRNDLLFNLTEIETMFNGGGWRPGPGENTTLFGTEPRWTISIADYLDDLFFRPLPEANYHTLIVNTASHWSLGLFSGLPHGFAGILDLFRVVITNLVYQAARQLDLHQHDGKQREVVVRDYLTGYENCHSQETMSGGPLQEVPNITTDETFWAWIPIMNAMLKKAVDERAHPHVTYLPIDRPGRLRPDAHALGDCLHLAVGAGVIEGWTRYLHYYLGTYLPWYQENSKPRGYSITGKFRR
;
A
#
# COMPACT_ATOMS: atom_id res chain seq x y z
N TYR A 1 18.41 16.34 8.78
CA TYR A 1 18.74 15.09 9.49
C TYR A 1 18.43 15.27 10.96
N SER A 2 17.27 14.79 11.44
CA SER A 2 16.95 14.80 12.87
C SER A 2 17.61 13.61 13.56
N LYS A 3 18.01 13.82 14.81
CA LYS A 3 18.86 12.93 15.63
C LYS A 3 18.09 11.81 16.35
N SER A 4 16.78 11.71 16.18
CA SER A 4 15.96 10.64 16.77
C SER A 4 15.39 9.76 15.66
N TRP A 5 15.56 8.44 15.81
CA TRP A 5 14.97 7.43 14.93
C TRP A 5 13.48 7.21 15.25
N ASP A 6 12.98 7.86 16.30
CA ASP A 6 11.61 7.85 16.80
C ASP A 6 10.69 8.76 15.98
N TRP A 7 10.97 8.96 14.69
CA TRP A 7 10.08 9.74 13.82
C TRP A 7 8.77 8.97 13.69
N ASP A 8 7.82 9.33 14.54
CA ASP A 8 6.53 8.72 14.68
C ASP A 8 5.76 8.84 13.36
N ARG A 9 5.80 7.77 12.55
CA ARG A 9 5.01 7.64 11.32
C ARG A 9 3.52 7.43 11.62
N ALA A 10 3.09 7.52 12.89
CA ALA A 10 1.69 7.42 13.29
C ALA A 10 0.83 8.65 12.96
N TRP A 11 1.36 9.69 12.30
CA TRP A 11 0.58 10.83 11.79
C TRP A 11 0.60 10.92 10.26
N PRO A 12 -0.50 11.39 9.60
CA PRO A 12 -0.51 11.58 8.16
C PRO A 12 0.57 12.58 7.72
N GLN A 13 1.28 12.28 6.64
CA GLN A 13 2.32 13.14 6.08
C GLN A 13 1.85 13.71 4.75
N HIS A 14 1.70 15.03 4.70
CA HIS A 14 1.09 15.73 3.57
C HIS A 14 2.14 16.36 2.67
N LEU A 15 1.91 16.25 1.36
CA LEU A 15 2.60 17.03 0.34
C LEU A 15 1.64 18.08 -0.22
N HIS A 16 1.99 19.36 -0.10
CA HIS A 16 1.21 20.50 -0.61
C HIS A 16 1.87 21.12 -1.84
N LEU A 17 1.08 21.86 -2.63
CA LEU A 17 1.63 22.70 -3.70
C LEU A 17 2.21 23.97 -3.08
N ASN A 18 3.44 24.33 -3.46
CA ASN A 18 4.00 25.63 -3.08
C ASN A 18 3.19 26.76 -3.75
N PRO A 19 2.60 27.72 -2.99
CA PRO A 19 1.85 28.85 -3.55
C PRO A 19 2.66 29.72 -4.52
N ASP A 20 3.98 29.78 -4.34
CA ASP A 20 4.89 30.56 -5.19
C ASP A 20 5.37 29.78 -6.42
N SER A 21 4.91 28.54 -6.59
CA SER A 21 5.31 27.71 -7.74
C SER A 21 4.79 28.31 -9.05
N PRO A 22 5.62 28.38 -10.11
CA PRO A 22 5.17 28.82 -11.43
C PRO A 22 4.11 27.89 -12.05
N LEU A 23 3.88 26.71 -11.46
CA LEU A 23 2.81 25.80 -11.85
C LEU A 23 1.42 26.30 -11.44
N VAL A 24 1.32 27.11 -10.38
CA VAL A 24 0.03 27.58 -9.84
C VAL A 24 -0.77 28.33 -10.90
N SER A 25 -0.11 29.20 -11.69
CA SER A 25 -0.76 29.95 -12.78
C SER A 25 -1.20 29.09 -13.97
N ARG A 26 -0.78 27.82 -14.02
CA ARG A 26 -1.08 26.86 -15.09
C ARG A 26 -2.10 25.81 -14.70
N ILE A 27 -2.50 25.76 -13.44
CA ILE A 27 -3.44 24.78 -12.90
C ILE A 27 -4.79 25.46 -12.65
N LYS A 28 -5.87 24.86 -13.17
CA LYS A 28 -7.22 25.24 -12.79
C LYS A 28 -7.62 24.43 -11.57
N PHE A 29 -7.63 25.05 -10.40
CA PHE A 29 -8.06 24.40 -9.17
C PHE A 29 -9.58 24.22 -9.12
N PRO A 30 -10.09 23.13 -8.50
CA PRO A 30 -11.52 22.97 -8.26
C PRO A 30 -12.02 24.00 -7.24
N ASN A 31 -13.32 24.30 -7.27
CA ASN A 31 -13.96 25.18 -6.29
C ASN A 31 -13.75 24.63 -4.88
N GLY A 32 -13.35 25.48 -3.94
CA GLY A 32 -13.04 25.09 -2.55
C GLY A 32 -11.61 24.59 -2.33
N PHE A 33 -10.80 24.44 -3.39
CA PHE A 33 -9.38 24.11 -3.23
C PHE A 33 -8.64 25.26 -2.53
N ASN A 34 -7.93 24.93 -1.45
CA ASN A 34 -7.12 25.88 -0.71
C ASN A 34 -5.65 25.47 -0.84
N ILE A 35 -4.83 26.27 -1.53
CA ILE A 35 -3.43 25.90 -1.82
C ILE A 35 -2.56 25.69 -0.58
N THR A 36 -2.88 26.35 0.54
CA THR A 36 -2.12 26.21 1.78
C THR A 36 -2.64 25.10 2.67
N GLN A 37 -3.85 24.57 2.42
CA GLN A 37 -4.50 23.58 3.28
C GLN A 37 -4.72 22.24 2.59
N THR A 38 -5.08 22.24 1.31
CA THR A 38 -5.44 21.02 0.58
C THR A 38 -4.17 20.23 0.20
N PRO A 39 -3.99 19.01 0.73
CA PRO A 39 -2.89 18.14 0.35
C PRO A 39 -3.07 17.57 -1.06
N LEU A 40 -1.98 17.48 -1.82
CA LEU A 40 -1.92 16.79 -3.11
C LEU A 40 -1.74 15.28 -2.94
N VAL A 41 -0.88 14.90 -2.01
CA VAL A 41 -0.56 13.51 -1.68
C VAL A 41 -0.47 13.39 -0.17
N THR A 42 -0.94 12.26 0.36
CA THR A 42 -0.73 11.90 1.75
C THR A 42 -0.14 10.51 1.86
N PHE A 43 0.91 10.40 2.66
CA PHE A 43 1.41 9.13 3.14
C PHE A 43 0.83 8.84 4.52
N ARG A 44 0.32 7.61 4.69
CA ARG A 44 -0.20 7.11 5.95
C ARG A 44 0.33 5.69 6.18
N ARG A 45 1.09 5.48 7.26
CA ARG A 45 1.48 4.13 7.68
C ARG A 45 0.27 3.43 8.31
N ASN A 46 -0.02 2.22 7.86
CA ASN A 46 -1.01 1.34 8.46
C ASN A 46 -0.59 -0.12 8.21
N ASP A 47 -0.01 -0.76 9.20
CA ASP A 47 0.70 -2.03 9.03
C ASP A 47 -0.25 -3.18 8.65
N LEU A 48 -1.42 -3.28 9.30
CA LEU A 48 -2.38 -4.38 9.10
C LEU A 48 -3.67 -3.94 8.39
N LEU A 49 -3.78 -2.65 8.03
CA LEU A 49 -4.95 -2.04 7.39
C LEU A 49 -6.24 -2.03 8.24
N PHE A 50 -6.16 -2.51 9.48
CA PHE A 50 -7.22 -2.51 10.49
C PHE A 50 -6.59 -2.33 11.86
N ASN A 51 -7.32 -1.76 12.80
CA ASN A 51 -6.85 -1.71 14.18
C ASN A 51 -6.86 -3.11 14.82
N LEU A 52 -6.23 -3.23 15.98
CA LEU A 52 -6.09 -4.52 16.66
C LEU A 52 -7.44 -5.13 17.06
N THR A 53 -8.37 -4.29 17.55
CA THR A 53 -9.70 -4.73 17.97
C THR A 53 -10.53 -5.24 16.78
N GLU A 54 -10.41 -4.61 15.61
CA GLU A 54 -11.06 -5.06 14.37
C GLU A 54 -10.54 -6.43 13.94
N ILE A 55 -9.21 -6.63 13.99
CA ILE A 55 -8.58 -7.92 13.65
C ILE A 55 -8.97 -9.01 14.65
N GLU A 56 -8.96 -8.71 15.95
CA GLU A 56 -9.42 -9.64 17.00
C GLU A 56 -10.90 -10.00 16.81
N THR A 57 -11.73 -9.03 16.41
CA THR A 57 -13.15 -9.28 16.12
C THR A 57 -13.31 -10.20 14.92
N MET A 58 -12.55 -9.97 13.84
CA MET A 58 -12.56 -10.85 12.66
C MET A 58 -12.07 -12.26 12.99
N PHE A 59 -11.06 -12.37 13.84
CA PHE A 59 -10.53 -13.65 14.30
C PHE A 59 -11.52 -14.41 15.19
N ASN A 60 -12.10 -13.74 16.20
CA ASN A 60 -13.04 -14.34 17.15
C ASN A 60 -14.40 -14.67 16.51
N GLY A 61 -14.86 -13.86 15.55
CA GLY A 61 -16.03 -14.14 14.73
C GLY A 61 -15.89 -15.40 13.86
N GLY A 62 -14.65 -15.92 13.72
CA GLY A 62 -14.32 -17.20 13.09
C GLY A 62 -14.19 -18.39 14.06
N GLY A 63 -14.40 -18.20 15.36
CA GLY A 63 -14.56 -19.29 16.34
C GLY A 63 -13.32 -19.70 17.15
N TRP A 64 -12.23 -18.92 17.16
CA TRP A 64 -11.10 -19.25 18.05
C TRP A 64 -11.45 -19.02 19.52
N ARG A 65 -11.06 -19.99 20.36
CA ARG A 65 -11.08 -19.89 21.82
C ARG A 65 -9.77 -20.49 22.32
N PRO A 66 -9.00 -19.78 23.15
CA PRO A 66 -7.73 -20.30 23.64
C PRO A 66 -7.96 -21.57 24.47
N GLY A 67 -7.18 -22.60 24.20
CA GLY A 67 -7.09 -23.79 25.04
C GLY A 67 -6.42 -23.50 26.39
N PRO A 68 -6.57 -24.36 27.41
CA PRO A 68 -5.87 -24.20 28.67
C PRO A 68 -4.34 -24.16 28.45
N GLY A 69 -3.70 -23.04 28.78
CA GLY A 69 -2.25 -22.84 28.62
C GLY A 69 -1.81 -22.20 27.30
N GLU A 70 -2.74 -21.90 26.38
CA GLU A 70 -2.44 -21.11 25.18
C GLU A 70 -2.35 -19.61 25.53
N ASN A 71 -1.57 -18.87 24.73
CA ASN A 71 -1.46 -17.43 24.89
C ASN A 71 -2.85 -16.79 24.77
N THR A 72 -3.27 -16.04 25.77
CA THR A 72 -4.62 -15.45 25.83
C THR A 72 -4.76 -14.22 24.93
N THR A 73 -3.67 -13.76 24.34
CA THR A 73 -3.61 -12.58 23.47
C THR A 73 -3.19 -12.96 22.05
N LEU A 74 -3.88 -12.43 21.05
CA LEU A 74 -3.61 -12.69 19.63
C LEU A 74 -2.24 -12.14 19.21
N PHE A 75 -1.87 -10.98 19.74
CA PHE A 75 -0.69 -10.23 19.32
C PHE A 75 0.49 -10.36 20.30
N GLY A 76 1.69 -10.46 19.76
CA GLY A 76 2.95 -10.39 20.49
C GLY A 76 3.41 -8.95 20.75
N THR A 77 4.68 -8.83 21.13
CA THR A 77 5.33 -7.57 21.50
C THR A 77 5.98 -6.84 20.33
N GLU A 78 5.88 -7.36 19.11
CA GLU A 78 6.43 -6.69 17.91
C GLU A 78 5.79 -5.29 17.78
N PRO A 79 6.61 -4.23 17.62
CA PRO A 79 6.11 -2.88 17.37
C PRO A 79 5.29 -2.82 16.08
N ARG A 80 4.13 -2.17 16.17
CA ARG A 80 3.19 -2.03 15.06
C ARG A 80 2.44 -0.71 15.13
N TRP A 81 2.08 -0.20 13.97
CA TRP A 81 1.32 1.02 13.79
C TRP A 81 0.16 0.72 12.86
N THR A 82 -0.99 0.43 13.45
CA THR A 82 -2.18 0.03 12.73
C THR A 82 -3.38 0.81 13.24
N ILE A 83 -4.19 1.30 12.32
CA ILE A 83 -5.34 2.19 12.61
C ILE A 83 -6.61 1.61 12.01
N SER A 84 -7.77 2.13 12.45
CA SER A 84 -9.06 1.66 11.96
C SER A 84 -9.16 1.89 10.45
N ILE A 85 -9.90 1.02 9.78
CA ILE A 85 -10.27 1.24 8.38
C ILE A 85 -11.08 2.53 8.20
N ALA A 86 -11.89 2.90 9.18
CA ALA A 86 -12.64 4.16 9.16
C ALA A 86 -11.70 5.38 9.20
N ASP A 87 -10.61 5.31 9.97
CA ASP A 87 -9.67 6.42 10.17
C ASP A 87 -8.99 6.86 8.86
N TYR A 88 -8.73 5.94 7.92
CA TYR A 88 -8.07 6.28 6.66
C TYR A 88 -8.99 6.27 5.43
N LEU A 89 -10.11 5.55 5.45
CA LEU A 89 -11.12 5.69 4.41
C LEU A 89 -11.93 6.97 4.65
N ASP A 90 -12.70 7.02 5.74
CA ASP A 90 -13.68 8.06 5.97
C ASP A 90 -13.01 9.36 6.43
N ASP A 91 -12.07 9.23 7.36
CA ASP A 91 -11.38 10.35 8.00
C ASP A 91 -10.17 10.88 7.24
N LEU A 92 -9.85 10.31 6.07
CA LEU A 92 -8.75 10.83 5.26
C LEU A 92 -9.06 10.79 3.77
N PHE A 93 -9.38 9.63 3.21
CA PHE A 93 -9.53 9.47 1.78
C PHE A 93 -10.80 10.17 1.23
N PHE A 94 -11.92 10.04 1.93
CA PHE A 94 -13.21 10.57 1.50
C PHE A 94 -13.52 11.99 1.99
N ARG A 95 -12.64 12.60 2.80
CA ARG A 95 -12.84 13.99 3.26
C ARG A 95 -13.05 14.97 2.09
N PRO A 96 -13.95 15.95 2.24
CA PRO A 96 -14.22 16.93 1.20
C PRO A 96 -13.11 17.98 1.13
N LEU A 97 -13.20 18.85 0.12
CA LEU A 97 -12.44 20.10 0.10
C LEU A 97 -12.91 21.02 1.23
N PRO A 98 -12.01 21.79 1.86
CA PRO A 98 -10.59 21.93 1.55
C PRO A 98 -9.66 20.88 2.21
N GLU A 99 -10.16 20.01 3.07
CA GLU A 99 -9.36 19.08 3.88
C GLU A 99 -8.67 18.00 3.05
N ALA A 100 -9.35 17.49 2.03
CA ALA A 100 -8.80 16.53 1.09
C ALA A 100 -9.45 16.66 -0.30
N ASN A 101 -8.72 16.23 -1.32
CA ASN A 101 -9.25 16.14 -2.66
C ASN A 101 -8.75 14.90 -3.40
N TYR A 102 -8.55 13.79 -2.70
CA TYR A 102 -8.03 12.58 -3.32
C TYR A 102 -9.01 11.96 -4.30
N HIS A 103 -8.44 11.36 -5.34
CA HIS A 103 -9.15 10.50 -6.29
C HIS A 103 -8.65 9.05 -6.25
N THR A 104 -7.47 8.80 -5.67
CA THR A 104 -6.89 7.48 -5.63
C THR A 104 -6.30 7.20 -4.26
N LEU A 105 -6.67 6.05 -3.71
CA LEU A 105 -6.04 5.46 -2.54
C LEU A 105 -5.20 4.27 -3.02
N ILE A 106 -3.90 4.27 -2.76
CA ILE A 106 -3.00 3.15 -3.08
C ILE A 106 -2.61 2.48 -1.76
N VAL A 107 -2.92 1.19 -1.62
CA VAL A 107 -2.70 0.43 -0.38
C VAL A 107 -1.97 -0.88 -0.64
N ASN A 108 -1.21 -1.33 0.35
CA ASN A 108 -0.66 -2.68 0.42
C ASN A 108 -0.39 -3.07 1.89
N THR A 109 -0.21 -4.36 2.14
CA THR A 109 0.23 -4.91 3.44
C THR A 109 0.80 -6.31 3.21
N ALA A 110 1.83 -6.69 3.98
CA ALA A 110 2.30 -8.07 4.14
C ALA A 110 3.44 -8.16 5.17
N SER A 111 4.31 -7.15 5.28
CA SER A 111 5.55 -7.29 6.05
C SER A 111 5.40 -7.48 7.55
N HIS A 112 4.33 -6.96 8.14
CA HIS A 112 4.06 -7.11 9.56
C HIS A 112 3.21 -8.36 9.87
N TRP A 113 2.90 -9.19 8.87
CA TRP A 113 2.23 -10.46 9.08
C TRP A 113 3.23 -11.57 9.41
N SER A 114 3.86 -11.42 10.58
CA SER A 114 4.96 -12.25 11.07
C SER A 114 4.52 -13.17 12.23
N LEU A 115 5.31 -14.21 12.49
CA LEU A 115 5.14 -15.05 13.70
C LEU A 115 5.37 -14.27 14.99
N GLY A 116 6.22 -13.24 14.96
CA GLY A 116 6.50 -12.39 16.13
C GLY A 116 5.29 -11.53 16.49
N LEU A 117 4.64 -10.94 15.49
CA LEU A 117 3.45 -10.13 15.70
C LEU A 117 2.24 -10.98 16.08
N PHE A 118 2.03 -12.11 15.42
CA PHE A 118 0.88 -12.99 15.66
C PHE A 118 1.26 -14.19 16.53
N SER A 119 2.04 -13.97 17.59
CA SER A 119 2.52 -15.03 18.48
C SER A 119 1.42 -15.81 19.21
N GLY A 120 0.18 -15.30 19.22
CA GLY A 120 -1.00 -15.97 19.78
C GLY A 120 -1.77 -16.84 18.78
N LEU A 121 -1.46 -16.79 17.48
CA LEU A 121 -2.15 -17.62 16.49
C LEU A 121 -1.71 -19.08 16.58
N PRO A 122 -2.66 -20.04 16.57
CA PRO A 122 -2.31 -21.44 16.43
C PRO A 122 -1.76 -21.72 15.02
N HIS A 123 -1.01 -22.81 14.86
CA HIS A 123 -0.51 -23.30 13.57
C HIS A 123 0.46 -22.36 12.82
N GLY A 124 1.06 -21.39 13.51
CA GLY A 124 2.11 -20.52 12.95
C GLY A 124 1.66 -19.79 11.68
N PHE A 125 2.48 -19.86 10.62
CA PHE A 125 2.20 -19.14 9.37
C PHE A 125 0.92 -19.58 8.68
N ALA A 126 0.48 -20.83 8.83
CA ALA A 126 -0.79 -21.28 8.27
C ALA A 126 -1.97 -20.50 8.91
N GLY A 127 -1.95 -20.34 10.23
CA GLY A 127 -2.94 -19.52 10.95
C GLY A 127 -2.88 -18.04 10.55
N ILE A 128 -1.69 -17.50 10.34
CA ILE A 128 -1.50 -16.13 9.81
C ILE A 128 -2.15 -15.99 8.43
N LEU A 129 -1.92 -16.94 7.52
CA LEU A 129 -2.50 -16.89 6.17
C LEU A 129 -4.03 -17.00 6.18
N ASP A 130 -4.59 -17.82 7.06
CA ASP A 130 -6.04 -17.92 7.23
C ASP A 130 -6.65 -16.59 7.72
N LEU A 131 -6.04 -15.96 8.73
CA LEU A 131 -6.46 -14.65 9.21
C LEU A 131 -6.26 -13.56 8.16
N PHE A 132 -5.11 -13.57 7.46
CA PHE A 132 -4.80 -12.65 6.37
C PHE A 132 -5.90 -12.67 5.31
N ARG A 133 -6.32 -13.86 4.87
CA ARG A 133 -7.42 -14.02 3.91
C ARG A 133 -8.73 -13.38 4.39
N VAL A 134 -9.08 -13.51 5.68
CA VAL A 134 -10.29 -12.88 6.24
C VAL A 134 -10.14 -11.35 6.22
N VAL A 135 -8.99 -10.84 6.64
CA VAL A 135 -8.73 -9.40 6.76
C VAL A 135 -8.71 -8.72 5.38
N ILE A 136 -8.03 -9.29 4.39
CA ILE A 136 -7.98 -8.68 3.04
C ILE A 136 -9.34 -8.76 2.32
N THR A 137 -10.13 -9.82 2.55
CA THR A 137 -11.49 -9.91 2.02
C THR A 137 -12.35 -8.78 2.60
N ASN A 138 -12.22 -8.51 3.92
CA ASN A 138 -12.89 -7.40 4.57
C ASN A 138 -12.38 -6.04 4.08
N LEU A 139 -11.07 -5.86 3.86
CA LEU A 139 -10.49 -4.64 3.28
C LEU A 139 -11.17 -4.30 1.96
N VAL A 140 -11.17 -5.25 1.02
CA VAL A 140 -11.73 -5.07 -0.32
C VAL A 140 -13.24 -4.82 -0.25
N TYR A 141 -13.94 -5.53 0.63
CA TYR A 141 -15.36 -5.30 0.87
C TYR A 141 -15.65 -3.87 1.37
N GLN A 142 -14.96 -3.41 2.41
CA GLN A 142 -15.17 -2.08 2.99
C GLN A 142 -14.76 -0.98 2.01
N ALA A 143 -13.65 -1.14 1.29
CA ALA A 143 -13.23 -0.21 0.25
C ALA A 143 -14.31 -0.05 -0.83
N ALA A 144 -14.83 -1.16 -1.37
CA ALA A 144 -15.91 -1.13 -2.35
C ALA A 144 -17.18 -0.49 -1.79
N ARG A 145 -17.58 -0.87 -0.56
CA ARG A 145 -18.76 -0.30 0.11
C ARG A 145 -18.64 1.21 0.30
N GLN A 146 -17.49 1.71 0.73
CA GLN A 146 -17.30 3.16 0.91
C GLN A 146 -17.26 3.90 -0.41
N LEU A 147 -16.69 3.30 -1.46
CA LEU A 147 -16.79 3.86 -2.81
C LEU A 147 -18.25 4.01 -3.23
N ASP A 148 -19.09 2.98 -3.04
CA ASP A 148 -20.52 3.01 -3.33
C ASP A 148 -21.26 4.11 -2.54
N LEU A 149 -21.01 4.22 -1.24
CA LEU A 149 -21.64 5.24 -0.38
C LEU A 149 -21.29 6.67 -0.80
N HIS A 150 -20.08 6.88 -1.31
CA HIS A 150 -19.58 8.19 -1.74
C HIS A 150 -19.74 8.47 -3.25
N GLN A 151 -20.46 7.62 -4.01
CA GLN A 151 -20.69 7.84 -5.45
C GLN A 151 -21.44 9.15 -5.75
N HIS A 152 -22.31 9.58 -4.83
CA HIS A 152 -23.14 10.77 -5.01
C HIS A 152 -22.39 12.10 -4.87
N ASP A 153 -21.12 12.08 -4.44
CA ASP A 153 -20.28 13.29 -4.33
C ASP A 153 -19.90 13.88 -5.70
N GLY A 154 -20.35 13.26 -6.82
CA GLY A 154 -20.01 13.67 -8.19
C GLY A 154 -18.53 13.46 -8.54
N LYS A 155 -17.80 12.77 -7.67
CA LYS A 155 -16.35 12.58 -7.76
C LYS A 155 -16.02 11.10 -7.86
N GLN A 156 -15.51 10.70 -9.02
CA GLN A 156 -15.03 9.33 -9.20
C GLN A 156 -13.72 9.14 -8.43
N ARG A 157 -13.71 8.12 -7.56
CA ARG A 157 -12.60 7.72 -6.71
C ARG A 157 -12.26 6.26 -7.00
N GLU A 158 -11.00 5.89 -6.75
CA GLU A 158 -10.45 4.58 -7.06
C GLU A 158 -9.61 4.08 -5.87
N VAL A 159 -9.72 2.78 -5.58
CA VAL A 159 -8.84 2.11 -4.63
C VAL A 159 -7.96 1.13 -5.40
N VAL A 160 -6.65 1.32 -5.31
CA VAL A 160 -5.64 0.49 -5.96
C VAL A 160 -4.94 -0.32 -4.87
N VAL A 161 -5.19 -1.62 -4.86
CA VAL A 161 -4.47 -2.58 -4.02
C VAL A 161 -3.23 -3.01 -4.80
N ARG A 162 -2.03 -2.65 -4.33
CA ARG A 162 -0.79 -3.07 -4.98
C ARG A 162 -0.13 -4.22 -4.23
N ASP A 163 0.80 -4.87 -4.89
CA ASP A 163 1.68 -5.84 -4.24
C ASP A 163 2.53 -5.25 -3.12
N TYR A 164 2.83 -6.10 -2.14
CA TYR A 164 3.93 -5.87 -1.22
C TYR A 164 5.24 -6.39 -1.81
N LEU A 165 6.33 -5.63 -1.66
CA LEU A 165 7.65 -6.02 -2.13
C LEU A 165 8.35 -6.90 -1.10
N THR A 166 8.85 -8.06 -1.53
CA THR A 166 9.71 -8.92 -0.70
C THR A 166 11.07 -8.26 -0.45
N GLY A 167 11.67 -8.53 0.71
CA GLY A 167 13.09 -8.25 0.92
C GLY A 167 13.98 -9.18 0.10
N TYR A 168 15.29 -8.96 0.21
CA TYR A 168 16.30 -9.79 -0.45
C TYR A 168 17.40 -10.23 0.51
N GLU A 169 17.58 -11.54 0.67
CA GLU A 169 18.62 -12.06 1.55
C GLU A 169 20.02 -11.68 1.09
N ASN A 170 20.91 -11.37 2.03
CA ASN A 170 22.28 -10.99 1.72
C ASN A 170 22.41 -9.82 0.74
N CYS A 171 21.46 -8.87 0.75
CA CYS A 171 21.49 -7.69 -0.10
C CYS A 171 22.78 -6.84 0.06
N HIS A 172 23.47 -6.98 1.19
CA HIS A 172 24.74 -6.33 1.50
C HIS A 172 25.99 -7.15 1.14
N SER A 173 25.82 -8.29 0.46
CA SER A 173 26.96 -9.03 -0.07
C SER A 173 27.65 -8.20 -1.16
N GLN A 174 28.98 -8.32 -1.25
CA GLN A 174 29.75 -7.62 -2.28
C GLN A 174 29.26 -7.99 -3.69
N GLU A 175 28.88 -9.25 -3.88
CA GLU A 175 28.32 -9.75 -5.13
C GLU A 175 27.02 -9.04 -5.47
N THR A 176 26.07 -8.97 -4.55
CA THR A 176 24.78 -8.32 -4.77
C THR A 176 24.91 -6.83 -5.04
N MET A 177 25.70 -6.13 -4.22
CA MET A 177 25.86 -4.68 -4.34
C MET A 177 26.57 -4.26 -5.62
N SER A 178 27.47 -5.10 -6.15
CA SER A 178 28.20 -4.81 -7.40
C SER A 178 27.60 -5.45 -8.65
N GLY A 179 26.69 -6.43 -8.49
CA GLY A 179 26.08 -7.18 -9.57
C GLY A 179 24.97 -6.43 -10.31
N GLY A 180 24.30 -5.48 -9.64
CA GLY A 180 23.23 -4.68 -10.23
C GLY A 180 21.92 -5.47 -10.43
N PRO A 181 21.04 -5.01 -11.36
CA PRO A 181 19.75 -5.65 -11.61
C PRO A 181 19.87 -7.10 -12.09
N LEU A 182 19.02 -7.97 -11.56
CA LEU A 182 18.86 -9.34 -12.01
C LEU A 182 18.04 -9.43 -13.30
N GLN A 183 18.28 -10.49 -14.08
CA GLN A 183 17.46 -10.80 -15.27
C GLN A 183 16.15 -11.51 -14.89
N GLU A 184 16.20 -12.34 -13.85
CA GLU A 184 15.07 -13.13 -13.37
C GLU A 184 14.84 -12.90 -11.88
N VAL A 185 13.58 -13.06 -11.48
CA VAL A 185 13.19 -12.93 -10.09
C VAL A 185 13.63 -14.21 -9.37
N PRO A 186 14.48 -14.11 -8.33
CA PRO A 186 14.94 -15.28 -7.64
C PRO A 186 13.82 -15.90 -6.80
N ASN A 187 13.91 -17.21 -6.63
CA ASN A 187 13.10 -17.93 -5.65
C ASN A 187 13.62 -17.58 -4.26
N ILE A 188 12.71 -17.24 -3.36
CA ILE A 188 13.02 -17.09 -1.94
C ILE A 188 13.00 -18.50 -1.36
N THR A 189 14.17 -19.00 -0.98
CA THR A 189 14.37 -20.43 -0.66
C THR A 189 14.38 -20.76 0.82
N THR A 190 14.28 -19.75 1.68
CA THR A 190 14.41 -19.86 3.13
C THR A 190 13.08 -19.53 3.82
N ASP A 191 12.56 -20.52 4.55
CA ASP A 191 11.37 -20.34 5.39
C ASP A 191 11.67 -19.51 6.65
N GLU A 192 12.95 -19.22 6.92
CA GLU A 192 13.41 -18.47 8.10
C GLU A 192 12.97 -17.00 8.07
N THR A 193 12.68 -16.45 6.88
CA THR A 193 12.13 -15.11 6.73
C THR A 193 10.66 -15.16 6.28
N PHE A 194 9.81 -14.32 6.87
CA PHE A 194 8.41 -14.20 6.46
C PHE A 194 8.25 -13.81 4.96
N TRP A 195 9.33 -13.39 4.29
CA TRP A 195 9.34 -12.99 2.89
C TRP A 195 8.94 -14.10 1.92
N ALA A 196 9.22 -15.37 2.24
CA ALA A 196 8.81 -16.51 1.42
C ALA A 196 7.28 -16.60 1.25
N TRP A 197 6.52 -16.05 2.21
CA TRP A 197 5.05 -16.08 2.23
C TRP A 197 4.41 -14.86 1.53
N ILE A 198 5.17 -13.80 1.26
CA ILE A 198 4.64 -12.58 0.62
C ILE A 198 4.04 -12.87 -0.77
N PRO A 199 4.64 -13.68 -1.65
CA PRO A 199 4.00 -14.03 -2.93
C PRO A 199 2.63 -14.70 -2.75
N ILE A 200 2.45 -15.52 -1.71
CA ILE A 200 1.18 -16.16 -1.38
C ILE A 200 0.18 -15.10 -0.90
N MET A 201 0.58 -14.20 0.00
CA MET A 201 -0.25 -13.09 0.48
C MET A 201 -0.66 -12.13 -0.66
N ASN A 202 0.26 -11.77 -1.56
CA ASN A 202 -0.01 -10.97 -2.75
C ASN A 202 -1.04 -11.66 -3.66
N ALA A 203 -0.92 -12.98 -3.88
CA ALA A 203 -1.90 -13.75 -4.64
C ALA A 203 -3.28 -13.77 -3.96
N MET A 204 -3.34 -13.82 -2.62
CA MET A 204 -4.59 -13.70 -1.87
C MET A 204 -5.22 -12.30 -2.02
N LEU A 205 -4.42 -11.23 -1.97
CA LEU A 205 -4.89 -9.86 -2.23
C LEU A 205 -5.49 -9.73 -3.62
N LYS A 206 -4.78 -10.24 -4.64
CA LYS A 206 -5.27 -10.27 -6.01
C LYS A 206 -6.62 -10.99 -6.10
N LYS A 207 -6.69 -12.19 -5.51
CA LYS A 207 -7.91 -13.00 -5.52
C LYS A 207 -9.08 -12.27 -4.86
N ALA A 208 -8.88 -11.64 -3.70
CA ALA A 208 -9.93 -10.88 -3.02
C ALA A 208 -10.47 -9.72 -3.88
N VAL A 209 -9.58 -9.01 -4.58
CA VAL A 209 -9.99 -7.94 -5.53
C VAL A 209 -10.75 -8.52 -6.72
N ASP A 210 -10.22 -9.57 -7.35
CA ASP A 210 -10.86 -10.22 -8.50
C ASP A 210 -12.26 -10.76 -8.15
N GLU A 211 -12.41 -11.40 -6.99
CA GLU A 211 -13.69 -11.95 -6.51
C GLU A 211 -14.71 -10.86 -6.17
N ARG A 212 -14.27 -9.72 -5.63
CA ARG A 212 -15.18 -8.60 -5.37
C ARG A 212 -15.70 -7.97 -6.66
N ALA A 213 -14.89 -7.98 -7.72
CA ALA A 213 -15.20 -7.49 -9.05
C ALA A 213 -15.81 -6.08 -9.07
N HIS A 214 -15.41 -5.21 -8.13
CA HIS A 214 -15.90 -3.84 -8.06
C HIS A 214 -15.18 -2.96 -9.10
N PRO A 215 -15.90 -2.15 -9.90
CA PRO A 215 -15.29 -1.41 -11.03
C PRO A 215 -14.24 -0.38 -10.60
N HIS A 216 -14.27 0.04 -9.33
CA HIS A 216 -13.37 1.04 -8.77
C HIS A 216 -12.40 0.50 -7.70
N VAL A 217 -12.28 -0.83 -7.59
CA VAL A 217 -11.24 -1.48 -6.78
C VAL A 217 -10.39 -2.34 -7.70
N THR A 218 -9.12 -1.97 -7.85
CA THR A 218 -8.21 -2.60 -8.80
C THR A 218 -7.00 -3.18 -8.10
N TYR A 219 -6.47 -4.27 -8.65
CA TYR A 219 -5.22 -4.85 -8.20
C TYR A 219 -4.08 -4.50 -9.16
N LEU A 220 -2.95 -4.05 -8.62
CA LEU A 220 -1.80 -3.60 -9.39
C LEU A 220 -0.52 -4.39 -9.05
N PRO A 221 -0.14 -5.35 -9.91
CA PRO A 221 1.09 -6.11 -9.69
C PRO A 221 2.31 -5.29 -10.11
N ILE A 222 2.92 -4.59 -9.15
CA ILE A 222 4.01 -3.65 -9.40
C ILE A 222 5.31 -4.04 -8.71
N ASP A 223 5.36 -5.12 -7.93
CA ASP A 223 6.53 -5.50 -7.15
C ASP A 223 7.72 -5.96 -8.00
N ARG A 224 7.45 -6.55 -9.18
CA ARG A 224 8.46 -7.22 -10.00
C ARG A 224 9.73 -6.39 -10.27
N PRO A 225 9.67 -5.11 -10.68
CA PRO A 225 10.87 -4.28 -10.83
C PRO A 225 11.70 -4.17 -9.54
N GLY A 226 11.07 -4.16 -8.36
CA GLY A 226 11.79 -4.17 -7.09
C GLY A 226 12.41 -5.53 -6.79
N ARG A 227 11.73 -6.63 -7.12
CA ARG A 227 12.25 -8.00 -6.91
C ARG A 227 13.47 -8.34 -7.77
N LEU A 228 13.67 -7.61 -8.87
CA LEU A 228 14.87 -7.71 -9.71
C LEU A 228 16.02 -6.83 -9.24
N ARG A 229 15.87 -6.11 -8.13
CA ARG A 229 16.81 -5.06 -7.72
C ARG A 229 17.34 -5.30 -6.31
N PRO A 230 18.04 -6.43 -6.10
CA PRO A 230 18.65 -6.72 -4.81
C PRO A 230 19.77 -5.73 -4.45
N ASP A 231 20.33 -5.05 -5.45
CA ASP A 231 21.31 -3.96 -5.34
C ASP A 231 20.70 -2.64 -4.86
N ALA A 232 19.37 -2.51 -4.82
CA ALA A 232 18.68 -1.24 -4.57
C ALA A 232 18.27 -1.03 -3.10
N HIS A 233 18.69 -1.90 -2.18
CA HIS A 233 18.31 -1.83 -0.77
C HIS A 233 19.06 -0.75 0.02
N ALA A 234 18.46 -0.28 1.11
CA ALA A 234 19.06 0.72 1.99
C ALA A 234 20.22 0.12 2.80
N LEU A 235 21.26 0.91 3.09
CA LEU A 235 22.41 0.45 3.87
C LEU A 235 21.97 -0.07 5.25
N GLY A 236 22.24 -1.34 5.53
CA GLY A 236 21.88 -2.02 6.78
C GLY A 236 20.48 -2.64 6.83
N ASP A 237 19.70 -2.56 5.74
CA ASP A 237 18.32 -3.05 5.69
C ASP A 237 18.02 -3.71 4.35
N CYS A 238 17.59 -4.97 4.36
CA CYS A 238 17.28 -5.73 3.14
C CYS A 238 15.79 -5.81 2.80
N LEU A 239 14.95 -5.02 3.45
CA LEU A 239 13.54 -4.84 3.15
C LEU A 239 13.29 -3.50 2.44
N HIS A 240 13.87 -2.43 2.98
CA HIS A 240 13.64 -1.08 2.45
C HIS A 240 14.56 -0.77 1.27
N LEU A 241 14.04 0.02 0.34
CA LEU A 241 14.75 0.46 -0.86
C LEU A 241 15.40 1.82 -0.65
N ALA A 242 16.58 2.02 -1.23
CA ALA A 242 17.24 3.30 -1.32
C ALA A 242 16.54 4.19 -2.36
N VAL A 243 16.24 5.43 -1.97
CA VAL A 243 15.84 6.49 -2.90
C VAL A 243 17.02 6.78 -3.85
N GLY A 244 16.74 6.98 -5.13
CA GLY A 244 17.75 7.19 -6.16
C GLY A 244 18.27 5.90 -6.82
N ALA A 245 17.95 4.72 -6.28
CA ALA A 245 18.31 3.45 -6.90
C ALA A 245 17.46 3.11 -8.14
N GLY A 246 16.39 3.87 -8.41
CA GLY A 246 15.56 3.76 -9.62
C GLY A 246 14.31 2.90 -9.45
N VAL A 247 14.17 2.14 -8.37
CA VAL A 247 12.98 1.31 -8.12
C VAL A 247 11.78 2.16 -7.73
N ILE A 248 11.94 3.01 -6.71
CA ILE A 248 10.88 3.90 -6.21
C ILE A 248 10.45 4.86 -7.33
N GLU A 249 11.42 5.46 -8.02
CA GLU A 249 11.18 6.37 -9.14
C GLU A 249 10.47 5.66 -10.30
N GLY A 250 10.85 4.42 -10.59
CA GLY A 250 10.18 3.57 -11.56
C GLY A 250 8.72 3.29 -11.20
N TRP A 251 8.45 2.93 -9.94
CA TRP A 251 7.09 2.75 -9.44
C TRP A 251 6.27 4.04 -9.51
N THR A 252 6.82 5.19 -9.09
CA THR A 252 6.13 6.47 -9.19
C THR A 252 5.76 6.81 -10.63
N ARG A 253 6.69 6.60 -11.58
CA ARG A 253 6.44 6.82 -13.01
C ARG A 253 5.37 5.87 -13.56
N TYR A 254 5.43 4.59 -13.18
CA TYR A 254 4.45 3.60 -13.60
C TYR A 254 3.06 3.88 -13.01
N LEU A 255 2.97 4.25 -11.73
CA LEU A 255 1.72 4.67 -11.11
C LEU A 255 1.13 5.88 -11.82
N HIS A 256 1.94 6.92 -12.08
CA HIS A 256 1.48 8.08 -12.85
C HIS A 256 0.94 7.68 -14.23
N TYR A 257 1.64 6.80 -14.97
CA TYR A 257 1.16 6.27 -16.24
C TYR A 257 -0.13 5.45 -16.09
N TYR A 258 -0.19 4.56 -15.10
CA TYR A 258 -1.33 3.69 -14.85
C TYR A 258 -2.58 4.48 -14.53
N LEU A 259 -2.49 5.38 -13.53
CA LEU A 259 -3.57 6.28 -13.15
C LEU A 259 -3.97 7.16 -14.33
N GLY A 260 -2.98 7.63 -15.10
CA GLY A 260 -3.22 8.52 -16.22
C GLY A 260 -3.86 7.88 -17.46
N THR A 261 -3.63 6.59 -17.65
CA THR A 261 -3.98 5.87 -18.88
C THR A 261 -5.15 4.92 -18.68
N TYR A 262 -5.30 4.31 -17.51
CA TYR A 262 -6.24 3.21 -17.30
C TYR A 262 -7.40 3.54 -16.38
N LEU A 263 -7.39 4.69 -15.70
CA LEU A 263 -8.53 5.14 -14.90
C LEU A 263 -9.44 6.06 -15.74
N PRO A 264 -10.71 5.69 -15.97
CA PRO A 264 -11.61 6.40 -16.89
C PRO A 264 -11.81 7.89 -16.58
N TRP A 265 -11.95 8.26 -15.29
CA TRP A 265 -12.14 9.65 -14.88
C TRP A 265 -10.92 10.54 -15.14
N TYR A 266 -9.72 9.95 -15.17
CA TYR A 266 -8.53 10.69 -15.55
C TYR A 266 -8.63 11.04 -17.02
N GLN A 267 -8.94 10.07 -17.90
CA GLN A 267 -9.05 10.32 -19.35
C GLN A 267 -10.08 11.40 -19.73
N GLU A 268 -11.22 11.46 -19.02
CA GLU A 268 -12.25 12.46 -19.28
C GLU A 268 -11.82 13.89 -18.89
N ASN A 269 -11.02 14.03 -17.82
CA ASN A 269 -10.56 15.32 -17.30
C ASN A 269 -9.15 15.70 -17.77
N SER A 270 -8.39 14.76 -18.31
CA SER A 270 -6.97 14.92 -18.63
C SER A 270 -6.68 15.03 -20.11
N LYS A 271 -7.68 15.22 -21.01
CA LYS A 271 -7.40 15.56 -22.41
C LYS A 271 -6.52 16.81 -22.44
N PRO A 272 -5.20 16.68 -22.67
CA PRO A 272 -4.37 17.86 -22.77
C PRO A 272 -4.74 18.45 -24.13
N ARG A 273 -5.11 19.72 -24.18
CA ARG A 273 -4.98 20.46 -25.43
C ARG A 273 -3.48 20.53 -25.75
N GLY A 274 -2.93 19.52 -26.43
CA GLY A 274 -1.60 19.61 -27.06
C GLY A 274 -0.52 18.59 -26.68
N TYR A 275 -0.77 17.57 -25.84
CA TYR A 275 0.23 16.49 -25.65
C TYR A 275 -0.33 15.14 -26.11
N SER A 276 0.06 14.75 -27.32
CA SER A 276 -0.07 13.39 -27.83
C SER A 276 0.85 12.50 -27.00
N ILE A 277 0.28 11.68 -26.11
CA ILE A 277 0.98 10.49 -25.64
C ILE A 277 1.04 9.56 -26.85
N THR A 278 2.11 9.66 -27.63
CA THR A 278 2.34 8.77 -28.77
C THR A 278 2.24 7.33 -28.28
N GLY A 279 1.48 6.50 -28.97
CA GLY A 279 1.14 5.11 -28.64
C GLY A 279 2.31 4.11 -28.63
N LYS A 280 3.51 4.53 -28.23
CA LYS A 280 4.72 3.71 -28.13
C LYS A 280 4.80 2.85 -26.87
N PHE A 281 3.89 3.02 -25.90
CA PHE A 281 3.82 2.17 -24.69
C PHE A 281 2.76 1.05 -24.77
N ARG A 282 2.15 0.83 -25.95
CA ARG A 282 1.38 -0.38 -26.24
C ARG A 282 2.27 -1.41 -26.95
N ARG A 283 3.23 -2.00 -26.24
CA ARG A 283 3.78 -3.34 -26.53
C ARG A 283 4.24 -3.97 -25.24
#